data_AF-A0A645HW65-F1
#
_entry.id   AF-A0A645HW65-F1
#
_cell.length_a   1.000
_cell.length_b   1.000
_cell.length_c   1.000
_cell.angle_alpha   90.00
_cell.angle_beta   90.00
_cell.angle_gamma   90.00
#
_symmetry.space_group_name_H-M   'P 1'
#
loop_
_entity.id
_entity.type
_entity.pdbx_description
1 polymer ?
#
loop_
_entity_poly.entity_id
_entity_poly.type
_entity_poly.pdbx_seq_one_letter_code
_entity_poly.pdbx_strand_id
1 'polypeptide(L)'
;MFGNPETTTGGKALKFYASVRLDVRKIDTIKNGTDIVGNRTRIKVVKNKVAPPFKQAEFDIIYGEGVSNESSILDMAVDNKIVSKTGAWYSYGDMRMAQGRDNARLFLKDNKELCAEIEAKLRAALAAKLKAADKDSKDTTKASKAAADKDSKATTKASKDEEE
;
A
#
# COMPACT_ATOMS: atom_id res chain seq x y z
N MET A 1 -30.04 1.49 10.75
CA MET A 1 -28.79 2.04 11.31
C MET A 1 -27.75 2.04 10.20
N PHE A 2 -27.20 3.19 9.82
CA PHE A 2 -26.32 3.33 8.62
C PHE A 2 -24.84 3.35 9.01
N GLY A 3 -24.01 2.61 8.27
CA GLY A 3 -22.54 2.68 8.34
C GLY A 3 -21.85 1.65 9.26
N ASN A 4 -20.52 1.80 9.40
CA ASN A 4 -19.69 1.00 10.31
C ASN A 4 -19.85 1.50 11.77
N PRO A 5 -20.23 0.64 12.73
CA PRO A 5 -20.43 1.03 14.13
C PRO A 5 -19.15 1.36 14.91
N GLU A 6 -17.96 1.05 14.37
CA GLU A 6 -16.70 1.26 15.08
C GLU A 6 -16.36 2.75 15.26
N THR A 7 -16.16 3.17 16.52
CA THR A 7 -15.78 4.54 16.90
C THR A 7 -14.57 4.52 17.82
N THR A 8 -13.65 5.49 17.65
CA THR A 8 -12.49 5.67 18.54
C THR A 8 -12.87 6.48 19.79
N THR A 9 -12.32 6.10 20.94
CA THR A 9 -12.46 6.86 22.19
C THR A 9 -11.83 8.25 22.09
N GLY A 10 -12.18 9.16 23.01
CA GLY A 10 -11.65 10.54 23.01
C GLY A 10 -12.40 11.53 22.10
N GLY A 11 -13.64 11.21 21.72
CA GLY A 11 -14.49 12.10 20.94
C GLY A 11 -14.00 12.32 19.51
N LYS A 12 -14.35 13.47 18.92
CA LYS A 12 -14.07 13.77 17.51
C LYS A 12 -12.76 14.53 17.28
N ALA A 13 -12.14 15.11 18.32
CA ALA A 13 -10.97 15.99 18.16
C ALA A 13 -9.81 15.29 17.43
N LEU A 14 -9.43 14.09 17.89
CA LEU A 14 -8.34 13.32 17.29
C LEU A 14 -8.58 13.01 15.81
N LYS A 15 -9.84 12.79 15.40
CA LYS A 15 -10.21 12.55 13.99
C LYS A 15 -9.84 13.74 13.10
N PHE A 16 -9.95 14.97 13.59
CA PHE A 16 -9.69 16.18 12.81
C PHE A 16 -8.22 16.62 12.87
N TYR A 17 -7.61 16.56 14.05
CA TYR A 17 -6.22 16.99 14.27
C TYR A 17 -5.18 16.01 13.71
N ALA A 18 -5.43 14.70 13.75
CA ALA A 18 -4.46 13.72 13.23
C ALA A 18 -4.16 13.93 11.74
N SER A 19 -2.87 14.01 11.39
CA SER A 19 -2.41 14.08 10.00
C SER A 19 -2.50 12.74 9.28
N VAL A 20 -2.26 11.64 10.02
CA VAL A 20 -2.38 10.27 9.53
C VAL A 20 -3.20 9.46 10.53
N ARG A 21 -4.11 8.61 10.04
CA ARG A 21 -4.83 7.61 10.85
C ARG A 21 -4.70 6.24 10.22
N LEU A 22 -4.34 5.28 11.05
CA LEU A 22 -4.13 3.88 10.68
C LEU A 22 -5.19 3.03 11.38
N ASP A 23 -5.87 2.19 10.62
CA ASP A 23 -6.74 1.12 11.13
C ASP A 23 -5.94 -0.19 11.02
N VAL A 24 -5.62 -0.78 12.17
CA VAL A 24 -4.78 -1.97 12.28
C VAL A 24 -5.66 -3.16 12.64
N ARG A 25 -5.68 -4.19 11.79
CA ARG A 25 -6.45 -5.40 12.01
C ARG A 25 -5.60 -6.64 11.80
N LYS A 26 -5.75 -7.61 12.70
CA LYS A 26 -5.22 -8.96 12.51
C LYS A 26 -6.04 -9.67 11.43
N ILE A 27 -5.37 -10.25 10.43
CA ILE A 27 -6.00 -11.06 9.38
C ILE A 27 -5.89 -12.53 9.77
N ASP A 28 -4.66 -13.02 9.83
CA ASP A 28 -4.35 -14.44 9.98
C ASP A 28 -3.33 -14.68 11.07
N THR A 29 -3.32 -15.91 11.58
CA THR A 29 -2.34 -16.37 12.56
C THR A 29 -1.29 -17.21 11.83
N ILE A 30 -0.02 -16.86 11.98
CA ILE A 30 1.11 -17.58 11.41
C ILE A 30 1.48 -18.70 12.36
N LYS A 31 1.44 -19.93 11.86
CA LYS A 31 1.80 -21.16 12.58
C LYS A 31 3.01 -21.80 11.94
N ASN A 32 3.91 -22.34 12.76
CA ASN A 32 5.00 -23.20 12.31
C ASN A 32 4.80 -24.58 12.93
N GLY A 33 4.29 -25.52 12.14
CA GLY A 33 3.81 -26.81 12.66
C GLY A 33 2.63 -26.61 13.63
N THR A 34 2.86 -26.93 14.90
CA THR A 34 1.85 -26.84 15.97
C THR A 34 1.87 -25.49 16.69
N ASP A 35 2.99 -24.76 16.63
CA ASP A 35 3.20 -23.55 17.42
C ASP A 35 2.74 -22.29 16.68
N ILE A 36 2.17 -21.35 17.43
CA ILE A 36 1.77 -20.04 16.91
C ILE A 36 2.96 -19.09 17.03
N VAL A 37 3.55 -18.75 15.89
CA VAL A 37 4.78 -17.96 15.81
C VAL A 37 4.49 -16.46 15.62
N GLY A 38 3.32 -16.11 15.08
CA GLY A 38 2.97 -14.70 14.90
C GLY A 38 1.59 -14.45 14.30
N ASN A 39 1.36 -13.20 13.88
CA ASN A 39 0.12 -12.75 13.25
C ASN A 39 0.41 -11.97 11.97
N ARG A 40 -0.33 -12.25 10.90
CA ARG A 40 -0.39 -11.38 9.72
C ARG A 40 -1.38 -10.26 9.98
N THR A 41 -0.89 -9.03 9.85
CA THR A 41 -1.64 -7.82 10.20
C THR A 41 -1.79 -6.94 8.96
N ARG A 42 -3.00 -6.42 8.75
CA ARG A 42 -3.30 -5.41 7.73
C ARG A 42 -3.47 -4.06 8.38
N ILE A 43 -2.80 -3.07 7.81
CA ILE A 43 -2.98 -1.67 8.16
C ILE A 43 -3.64 -0.96 6.98
N LYS A 44 -4.77 -0.31 7.23
CA LYS A 44 -5.43 0.59 6.27
C LYS A 44 -5.22 2.03 6.69
N VAL A 45 -4.75 2.86 5.76
CA VAL A 45 -4.61 4.30 5.99
C VAL A 45 -5.98 4.97 5.80
N VAL A 46 -6.71 5.18 6.89
CA VAL A 46 -8.08 5.75 6.85
C VAL A 46 -8.05 7.26 6.62
N LYS A 47 -7.01 7.94 7.08
CA LYS A 47 -6.79 9.37 6.85
C LYS A 47 -5.34 9.61 6.54
N ASN A 48 -5.06 10.41 5.51
CA ASN A 48 -3.72 10.86 5.18
C ASN A 48 -3.80 12.28 4.63
N LYS A 49 -3.10 13.24 5.26
CA LYS A 49 -2.99 14.62 4.78
C LYS A 49 -1.75 14.88 3.92
N VAL A 50 -0.81 13.92 3.84
CA VAL A 50 0.50 14.11 3.19
C VAL A 50 0.55 13.39 1.83
N ALA A 51 -0.17 12.28 1.67
CA ALA A 51 -0.19 11.48 0.46
C ALA A 51 -1.59 10.86 0.23
N PRO A 52 -1.84 10.17 -0.90
CA PRO A 52 -3.14 9.57 -1.17
C PRO A 52 -3.60 8.62 -0.04
N PRO A 53 -4.82 8.80 0.48
CA PRO A 53 -5.37 7.95 1.55
C PRO A 53 -5.85 6.58 1.02
N PHE A 54 -6.33 5.73 1.93
CA PHE A 54 -6.94 4.41 1.68
C PHE A 54 -6.03 3.31 1.14
N LYS A 55 -4.73 3.56 1.05
CA LYS A 55 -3.74 2.50 0.82
C LYS A 55 -3.74 1.50 1.98
N GLN A 56 -3.44 0.26 1.65
CA GLN A 56 -3.35 -0.85 2.59
C GLN A 56 -1.92 -1.39 2.56
N ALA A 57 -1.42 -1.79 3.72
CA ALA A 57 -0.15 -2.48 3.87
C ALA A 57 -0.41 -3.77 4.66
N GLU A 58 0.22 -4.85 4.25
CA GLU A 58 0.19 -6.12 4.96
C GLU A 58 1.60 -6.51 5.36
N PHE A 59 1.76 -6.97 6.60
CA PHE A 59 3.02 -7.47 7.09
C PHE A 59 2.80 -8.47 8.23
N ASP A 60 3.86 -9.19 8.53
CA ASP A 60 3.87 -10.16 9.62
C ASP A 60 4.42 -9.53 10.90
N ILE A 61 3.77 -9.83 12.01
CA ILE A 61 4.26 -9.55 13.34
C ILE A 61 4.61 -10.89 13.98
N ILE A 62 5.90 -11.14 14.18
CA ILE A 62 6.44 -12.34 14.82
C ILE A 62 6.59 -12.04 16.32
N TYR A 63 6.15 -12.96 17.17
CA TYR A 63 6.30 -12.78 18.62
C TYR A 63 7.78 -12.86 19.02
N GLY A 64 8.24 -11.91 19.82
CA GLY A 64 9.64 -11.80 20.26
C GLY A 64 10.54 -10.97 19.34
N GLU A 65 10.22 -10.86 18.05
CA GLU A 65 11.01 -10.08 17.07
C GLU A 65 10.31 -8.79 16.61
N GLY A 66 8.98 -8.75 16.67
CA GLY A 66 8.19 -7.61 16.22
C GLY A 66 7.88 -7.68 14.73
N VAL A 67 7.96 -6.54 14.03
CA VAL A 67 7.62 -6.45 12.60
C VAL A 67 8.75 -7.06 11.78
N SER A 68 8.43 -8.09 10.99
CA SER A 68 9.38 -8.75 10.10
C SER A 68 9.51 -7.95 8.79
N ASN A 69 10.58 -7.16 8.68
CA ASN A 69 10.86 -6.38 7.48
C ASN A 69 11.18 -7.30 6.29
N GLU A 70 11.91 -8.38 6.55
CA GLU A 70 12.34 -9.37 5.56
C GLU A 70 11.13 -10.07 4.92
N SER A 71 10.11 -10.41 5.72
CA SER A 71 8.83 -10.91 5.20
C SER A 71 8.20 -9.93 4.22
N SER A 72 8.12 -8.66 4.63
CA SER A 72 7.41 -7.64 3.87
C SER A 72 8.14 -7.34 2.56
N ILE A 73 9.48 -7.28 2.60
CA ILE A 73 10.33 -7.14 1.42
C ILE A 73 10.13 -8.32 0.47
N LEU A 74 10.12 -9.56 0.98
CA LEU A 74 9.92 -10.75 0.16
C LEU A 74 8.57 -10.72 -0.57
N ASP A 75 7.48 -10.47 0.14
CA ASP A 75 6.14 -10.39 -0.44
C ASP A 75 6.06 -9.31 -1.53
N MET A 76 6.55 -8.11 -1.22
CA MET A 76 6.58 -7.01 -2.19
C MET A 76 7.51 -7.30 -3.39
N ALA A 77 8.61 -8.00 -3.18
CA ALA A 77 9.54 -8.36 -4.25
C ALA A 77 8.93 -9.39 -5.21
N VAL A 78 8.12 -10.32 -4.70
CA VAL A 78 7.36 -11.27 -5.52
C VAL A 78 6.27 -10.54 -6.32
N ASP A 79 5.53 -9.64 -5.67
CA ASP A 79 4.47 -8.85 -6.34
C ASP A 79 5.03 -7.95 -7.46
N ASN A 80 6.25 -7.44 -7.29
CA ASN A 80 6.93 -6.62 -8.29
C ASN A 80 7.78 -7.44 -9.27
N LYS A 81 7.70 -8.78 -9.24
CA LYS A 81 8.43 -9.71 -10.12
C LYS A 81 9.96 -9.57 -10.06
N ILE A 82 10.49 -9.08 -8.93
CA ILE A 82 11.92 -9.02 -8.65
C ILE A 82 12.41 -10.38 -8.17
N VAL A 83 11.59 -11.06 -7.37
CA VAL A 83 11.80 -12.44 -6.91
C VAL A 83 10.80 -13.34 -7.64
N SER A 84 11.29 -14.41 -8.24
CA SER A 84 10.48 -15.40 -8.93
C SER A 84 10.06 -16.50 -7.97
N LYS A 85 8.77 -16.83 -7.95
CA LYS A 85 8.22 -17.95 -7.18
C LYS A 85 7.82 -19.08 -8.13
N THR A 86 8.56 -20.19 -8.08
CA THR A 86 8.25 -21.40 -8.86
C THR A 86 7.72 -22.47 -7.90
N GLY A 87 6.39 -22.57 -7.80
CA GLY A 87 5.73 -23.44 -6.84
C GLY A 87 6.04 -23.02 -5.40
N ALA A 88 6.75 -23.88 -4.66
CA ALA A 88 7.20 -23.62 -3.30
C ALA A 88 8.60 -22.97 -3.21
N TRP A 89 9.29 -22.78 -4.34
CA TRP A 89 10.66 -22.26 -4.37
C TRP A 89 10.69 -20.77 -4.67
N TYR A 90 11.55 -20.04 -3.96
CA TYR A 90 11.86 -18.63 -4.22
C TYR A 90 13.24 -18.53 -4.86
N SER A 91 13.33 -17.77 -5.95
CA SER A 91 14.57 -17.52 -6.69
C SER A 91 14.75 -16.04 -6.93
N TYR A 92 15.97 -15.56 -6.81
CA TYR A 92 16.37 -14.20 -7.12
C TYR A 92 17.33 -14.21 -8.31
N GLY A 93 16.86 -13.75 -9.47
CA GLY A 93 17.58 -13.96 -10.73
C GLY A 93 17.82 -15.45 -10.99
N ASP A 94 19.09 -15.83 -11.14
CA ASP A 94 19.52 -17.22 -11.34
C ASP A 94 19.81 -17.96 -10.02
N MET A 95 19.81 -17.26 -8.89
CA MET A 95 20.10 -17.85 -7.58
C MET A 95 18.83 -18.40 -6.93
N ARG A 96 18.86 -19.68 -6.56
CA ARG A 96 17.77 -20.31 -5.81
C ARG A 96 17.95 -20.02 -4.32
N MET A 97 16.99 -19.30 -3.71
CA MET A 97 17.08 -18.88 -2.31
C MET A 97 16.70 -20.02 -1.35
N ALA A 98 15.41 -20.37 -1.32
CA ALA A 98 14.89 -21.33 -0.36
C ALA A 98 13.53 -21.89 -0.79
N GLN A 99 13.19 -23.04 -0.21
CA GLN A 99 11.85 -23.61 -0.30
C GLN A 99 11.00 -23.11 0.87
N GLY A 100 9.82 -22.60 0.57
CA GLY A 100 8.88 -22.10 1.57
C GLY A 100 9.21 -20.68 2.02
N ARG A 101 8.19 -20.02 2.57
CA ARG A 101 8.24 -18.60 2.92
C ARG A 101 9.10 -18.33 4.15
N ASP A 102 8.97 -19.16 5.19
CA ASP A 102 9.73 -18.95 6.43
C ASP A 102 11.24 -19.16 6.22
N ASN A 103 11.64 -20.13 5.41
CA ASN A 103 13.05 -20.32 5.07
C ASN A 103 13.58 -19.18 4.20
N ALA A 104 12.78 -18.65 3.26
CA ALA A 104 13.17 -17.49 2.47
C ALA A 104 13.34 -16.23 3.34
N ARG A 105 12.51 -16.07 4.38
CA ARG A 105 12.68 -15.00 5.38
C ARG A 105 14.00 -15.16 6.14
N LEU A 106 14.27 -16.35 6.68
CA LEU A 106 15.52 -16.64 7.40
C LEU A 106 16.74 -16.39 6.52
N PHE A 107 16.71 -16.83 5.27
CA PHE A 107 17.77 -16.60 4.30
C PHE A 107 18.05 -15.11 4.05
N LEU A 108 17.02 -14.27 3.97
CA LEU A 108 17.16 -12.81 3.83
C LEU A 108 17.65 -12.15 5.12
N LYS A 109 17.29 -12.70 6.28
CA LYS A 109 17.74 -12.21 7.59
C LYS A 109 19.24 -12.47 7.80
N ASP A 110 19.72 -13.63 7.34
CA ASP A 110 21.13 -13.99 7.39
C ASP A 110 21.96 -13.20 6.36
N ASN A 111 21.39 -12.92 5.18
CA ASN A 111 22.05 -12.19 4.09
C ASN A 111 21.56 -10.75 3.97
N LYS A 112 21.99 -9.88 4.90
CA LYS A 112 21.58 -8.46 4.93
C LYS A 112 21.96 -7.67 3.68
N GLU A 113 23.08 -8.00 3.04
CA GLU A 113 23.54 -7.33 1.80
C GLU A 113 22.55 -7.56 0.65
N LEU A 114 22.14 -8.82 0.45
CA LEU A 114 21.14 -9.19 -0.55
C LEU A 114 19.79 -8.53 -0.25
N CYS A 115 19.41 -8.49 1.04
CA CYS A 115 18.18 -7.83 1.47
C CYS A 115 18.18 -6.33 1.12
N ALA A 116 19.29 -5.63 1.37
CA ALA A 116 19.44 -4.22 1.02
C ALA A 116 19.42 -3.97 -0.50
N GLU A 117 20.03 -4.86 -1.29
CA GLU A 117 19.98 -4.78 -2.75
C GLU A 117 18.54 -4.93 -3.28
N ILE A 118 17.80 -5.93 -2.78
CA ILE A 118 16.40 -6.16 -3.12
C ILE A 118 15.55 -4.96 -2.71
N GLU A 119 15.76 -4.43 -1.50
CA GLU A 119 15.06 -3.26 -1.00
C GLU A 119 15.30 -2.02 -1.87
N ALA A 120 16.55 -1.77 -2.29
CA ALA A 120 16.89 -0.66 -3.17
C ALA A 120 16.19 -0.76 -4.54
N LYS A 121 16.22 -1.95 -5.15
CA LYS A 121 15.52 -2.22 -6.42
C LYS A 121 14.00 -2.06 -6.26
N LEU A 122 13.44 -2.53 -5.15
CA LEU A 122 12.02 -2.41 -4.84
C LEU A 122 11.59 -0.95 -4.65
N ARG A 123 12.35 -0.17 -3.87
CA ARG A 123 12.07 1.27 -3.69
C ARG A 123 12.14 2.02 -5.01
N ALA A 124 13.12 1.72 -5.87
CA ALA A 124 13.23 2.32 -7.19
C ALA A 124 12.00 1.99 -8.08
N ALA A 125 11.58 0.72 -8.10
CA ALA A 125 10.40 0.29 -8.85
C ALA A 125 9.11 0.95 -8.35
N LEU A 126 8.93 1.04 -7.03
CA LEU A 126 7.77 1.68 -6.41
C LEU A 126 7.77 3.20 -6.62
N ALA A 127 8.92 3.86 -6.54
CA ALA A 127 9.06 5.28 -6.82
C ALA A 127 8.73 5.61 -8.29
N ALA A 128 9.14 4.75 -9.22
CA ALA A 128 8.77 4.88 -10.63
C ALA A 128 7.26 4.75 -10.84
N LYS A 129 6.61 3.77 -10.19
CA LYS A 129 5.15 3.61 -10.21
C LYS A 129 4.41 4.81 -9.61
N LEU A 130 4.92 5.40 -8.52
CA LEU A 130 4.33 6.61 -7.94
C LEU A 130 4.38 7.79 -8.91
N LYS A 131 5.52 8.01 -9.56
CA LYS A 131 5.69 9.09 -10.56
C LYS A 131 4.78 8.91 -11.79
N ALA A 132 4.47 7.67 -12.16
CA ALA A 132 3.51 7.37 -13.22
C ALA A 132 2.07 7.67 -12.77
N ALA A 133 1.69 7.28 -11.55
CA ALA A 133 0.36 7.51 -11.00
C ALA A 133 0.04 9.02 -10.79
N ASP A 134 1.04 9.83 -10.43
CA ASP A 134 0.90 11.30 -10.33
C ASP A 134 0.64 11.97 -11.70
N LYS A 135 1.08 11.35 -12.81
CA LYS A 135 0.80 11.86 -14.17
C LYS A 135 -0.65 11.58 -14.58
N ASP A 136 -1.18 10.39 -14.31
CA ASP A 136 -2.58 10.04 -14.60
C ASP A 136 -3.58 10.86 -13.76
N SER A 137 -3.23 11.18 -12.50
CA SER A 137 -4.04 12.06 -11.65
C SER A 137 -4.09 13.51 -12.16
N LYS A 138 -3.02 13.98 -12.83
CA LYS A 138 -3.02 15.32 -13.45
C LYS A 138 -3.86 15.37 -14.72
N ASP A 139 -3.92 14.30 -15.50
CA ASP A 139 -4.67 14.28 -16.76
C ASP A 139 -6.19 14.20 -16.51
N THR A 140 -6.62 13.44 -15.49
CA THR A 140 -8.01 13.41 -15.02
C THR A 140 -8.47 14.73 -14.40
N THR A 141 -7.58 15.48 -13.75
CA THR A 141 -7.88 16.83 -13.25
C THR A 141 -7.94 17.88 -14.38
N LYS A 142 -7.21 17.66 -15.48
CA LYS A 142 -7.26 18.54 -16.67
C LYS A 142 -8.50 18.28 -17.51
N ALA A 143 -8.95 17.02 -17.62
CA ALA A 143 -10.20 16.65 -18.27
C ALA A 143 -11.45 17.16 -17.52
N SER A 144 -11.46 17.14 -16.19
CA SER A 144 -12.58 17.68 -15.40
C SER A 144 -12.64 19.21 -15.39
N LYS A 145 -11.48 19.91 -15.47
CA LYS A 145 -11.44 21.37 -15.70
C LYS A 145 -11.91 21.78 -17.10
N ALA A 146 -11.60 20.97 -18.13
CA ALA A 146 -12.05 21.23 -19.49
C ALA A 146 -13.56 20.99 -19.69
N ALA A 147 -14.17 20.10 -18.89
CA ALA A 147 -15.62 19.90 -18.88
C ALA A 147 -16.35 21.05 -18.16
N ALA A 148 -15.83 21.55 -17.03
CA ALA A 148 -16.42 22.67 -16.30
C ALA A 148 -16.34 24.02 -17.04
N ASP A 149 -15.28 24.24 -17.83
CA ASP A 149 -15.15 25.48 -18.64
C ASP A 149 -16.15 25.52 -19.81
N LYS A 150 -16.52 24.36 -20.37
CA LYS A 150 -17.53 24.26 -21.44
C LYS A 150 -18.96 24.52 -20.95
N ASP A 151 -19.31 24.09 -19.74
CA ASP A 151 -20.65 24.35 -19.17
C ASP A 151 -20.85 25.85 -18.85
N SER A 152 -19.81 26.54 -18.34
CA SER A 152 -19.91 27.98 -18.02
C SER A 152 -20.09 28.89 -19.26
N LYS A 153 -19.61 28.44 -20.42
CA LYS A 153 -19.71 29.18 -21.70
C LYS A 153 -21.03 28.93 -22.43
N ALA A 154 -21.76 27.86 -22.09
CA ALA A 154 -23.10 27.61 -22.60
C ALA A 154 -24.16 28.48 -21.90
N THR A 155 -24.01 28.73 -20.59
CA THR A 155 -24.98 29.53 -19.82
C THR A 155 -24.90 31.04 -20.09
N THR A 156 -23.75 31.55 -20.55
CA THR A 156 -23.58 32.96 -20.92
C THR A 156 -24.02 33.29 -22.36
N LYS A 157 -24.27 32.27 -23.20
CA LYS A 157 -24.78 32.49 -24.56
C LYS A 157 -26.31 32.46 -24.63
N ALA A 158 -26.96 31.72 -23.74
CA ALA A 158 -28.42 31.65 -23.67
C ALA A 158 -29.10 32.91 -23.07
N SER A 159 -28.35 33.75 -22.35
CA SER A 159 -28.87 34.98 -21.74
C SER A 159 -28.76 36.23 -22.62
N LYS A 160 -28.28 36.08 -23.87
CA LYS A 160 -28.11 37.21 -24.81
C LYS A 160 -29.07 37.20 -26.01
N ASP A 161 -29.85 36.14 -26.19
CA ASP A 161 -30.78 35.98 -27.31
C ASP A 161 -32.26 36.22 -26.92
N GLU A 162 -32.55 36.68 -25.68
CA GLU A 162 -33.91 37.01 -25.20
C GLU A 162 -34.22 38.52 -25.13
N GLU A 163 -33.29 39.40 -25.51
CA GLU A 163 -33.53 40.85 -25.67
C GLU A 163 -33.13 41.32 -27.07
N GLU A 164 -33.93 40.96 -28.09
CA GLU A 164 -34.17 41.80 -29.28
C GLU A 164 -35.49 41.41 -29.97
#